data_AF-A0A1W9KZR7-F1
#
_entry.id   AF-A0A1W9KZR7-F1
#
_cell.length_a   1.000
_cell.length_b   1.000
_cell.length_c   1.000
_cell.angle_alpha   90.00
_cell.angle_beta   90.00
_cell.angle_gamma   90.00
#
_symmetry.space_group_name_H-M   'P 1'
#
loop_
_entity.id
_entity.type
_entity.pdbx_description
1 polymer ?
#
loop_
_entity_poly.entity_id
_entity_poly.type
_entity_poly.pdbx_seq_one_letter_code
_entity_poly.pdbx_strand_id
1 'polypeptide(L)'
;MPEIKRFTDEQLEHVIEQGLIYLCACPSQVAQSIRQLRQLYDYQQSCLLAPGTDHRVHQAIAATVQTAHALMEDCMEQVLAIEQWDRTTLDMPADLRQRQMREI
;
A
#
# COMPACT_ATOMS: atom_id res chain seq x y z
N MET A 1 10.55 5.94 -6.35
CA MET A 1 10.04 6.73 -5.21
C MET A 1 11.16 6.99 -4.19
N PRO A 2 11.47 8.25 -3.82
CA PRO A 2 12.71 8.60 -3.10
C PRO A 2 12.62 8.54 -1.56
N GLU A 3 11.42 8.36 -1.00
CA GLU A 3 11.23 8.21 0.45
C GLU A 3 11.40 6.75 0.89
N ILE A 4 11.88 6.56 2.12
CA ILE A 4 12.11 5.23 2.71
C ILE A 4 10.76 4.49 2.75
N LYS A 5 10.60 3.47 1.89
CA LYS A 5 9.44 2.57 1.90
C LYS A 5 9.36 1.88 3.26
N ARG A 6 8.25 2.02 4.00
CA ARG A 6 8.06 1.30 5.27
C ARG A 6 7.75 -0.18 5.05
N PHE A 7 7.07 -0.51 3.94
CA PHE A 7 6.79 -1.87 3.53
C PHE A 7 7.50 -2.18 2.21
N THR A 8 8.20 -3.31 2.09
CA THR A 8 8.77 -3.72 0.80
C THR A 8 7.67 -4.14 -0.19
N ASP A 9 8.00 -4.26 -1.47
CA ASP A 9 7.01 -4.72 -2.46
C ASP A 9 6.60 -6.18 -2.20
N GLU A 10 7.51 -7.01 -1.71
CA GLU A 10 7.27 -8.40 -1.28
C GLU A 10 6.37 -8.46 -0.05
N GLN A 11 6.58 -7.58 0.94
CA GLN A 11 5.71 -7.49 2.11
C GLN A 11 4.28 -7.11 1.75
N LEU A 12 4.10 -6.17 0.81
CA LEU A 12 2.78 -5.80 0.32
C LEU A 12 2.11 -6.94 -0.46
N GLU A 13 2.88 -7.72 -1.22
CA GLU A 13 2.40 -8.92 -1.90
C GLU A 13 1.93 -9.98 -0.92
N HIS A 14 2.71 -10.25 0.14
CA HIS A 14 2.32 -11.17 1.21
C HIS A 14 0.99 -10.75 1.87
N VAL A 15 0.82 -9.47 2.20
CA VAL A 15 -0.45 -8.95 2.76
C VAL A 15 -1.63 -9.13 1.80
N ILE A 16 -1.40 -9.02 0.50
CA ILE A 16 -2.44 -9.28 -0.52
C ILE A 16 -2.82 -10.76 -0.54
N GLU A 17 -1.83 -11.65 -0.51
CA GLU A 17 -2.05 -13.10 -0.50
C GLU A 17 -2.80 -13.56 0.76
N GLN A 18 -2.44 -13.04 1.95
CA GLN A 18 -3.14 -13.32 3.20
C GLN A 18 -4.64 -12.98 3.10
N GLY A 19 -5.01 -11.85 2.48
CA GLY A 19 -6.42 -11.47 2.34
C GLY A 19 -7.22 -12.36 1.40
N LEU A 20 -6.58 -12.99 0.40
CA LEU A 20 -7.23 -14.01 -0.45
C LEU A 20 -7.51 -15.28 0.35
N ILE A 21 -6.58 -15.70 1.21
CA ILE A 21 -6.70 -16.92 2.03
C ILE A 21 -7.82 -16.77 3.05
N TYR A 22 -7.88 -15.64 3.73
CA TYR A 22 -8.80 -15.42 4.86
C TYR A 22 -10.09 -14.67 4.47
N LEU A 23 -10.27 -14.36 3.19
CA LEU A 23 -11.41 -13.59 2.64
C LEU A 23 -11.59 -12.21 3.32
N CYS A 24 -10.50 -11.62 3.80
CA CYS A 24 -10.48 -10.29 4.37
C CYS A 24 -9.86 -9.32 3.37
N ALA A 25 -10.69 -8.46 2.78
CA ALA A 25 -10.27 -7.64 1.64
C ALA A 25 -9.62 -6.29 2.02
N CYS A 26 -9.78 -5.82 3.26
CA CYS A 26 -9.42 -4.43 3.61
C CYS A 26 -7.90 -4.18 3.62
N PRO A 27 -7.07 -4.96 4.33
CA PRO A 27 -5.62 -4.77 4.32
C PRO A 27 -5.03 -4.98 2.92
N SER A 28 -5.55 -5.97 2.17
CA SER A 28 -5.11 -6.23 0.80
C SER A 28 -5.48 -5.11 -0.17
N GLN A 29 -6.59 -4.40 0.03
CA GLN A 29 -6.94 -3.22 -0.75
C GLN A 29 -5.95 -2.07 -0.48
N VAL A 30 -5.61 -1.82 0.79
CA VAL A 30 -4.62 -0.81 1.16
C VAL A 30 -3.25 -1.15 0.53
N ALA A 31 -2.81 -2.42 0.62
CA ALA A 31 -1.57 -2.88 0.01
C ALA A 31 -1.54 -2.67 -1.51
N GLN A 32 -2.64 -3.00 -2.20
CA GLN A 32 -2.78 -2.77 -3.64
C GLN A 32 -2.68 -1.27 -3.99
N SER A 33 -3.34 -0.39 -3.23
CA SER A 33 -3.25 1.05 -3.45
C SER A 33 -1.81 1.57 -3.28
N ILE A 34 -1.07 1.08 -2.27
CA ILE A 34 0.35 1.43 -2.08
C ILE A 34 1.17 1.02 -3.31
N ARG A 35 0.99 -0.21 -3.81
CA ARG A 35 1.69 -0.69 -5.02
C ARG A 35 1.34 0.12 -6.26
N GLN A 36 0.07 0.47 -6.44
CA GLN A 36 -0.39 1.30 -7.57
C GLN A 36 0.21 2.71 -7.53
N LEU A 37 0.32 3.33 -6.34
CA LEU A 37 0.97 4.63 -6.18
C LEU A 37 2.46 4.57 -6.55
N ARG A 38 3.16 3.50 -6.18
CA ARG A 38 4.56 3.29 -6.59
C ARG A 38 4.70 3.20 -8.12
N GLN A 39 3.85 2.40 -8.76
CA GLN A 39 3.81 2.28 -10.22
C GLN A 39 3.52 3.63 -10.90
N LEU A 40 2.56 4.39 -10.37
CA LEU A 40 2.22 5.70 -10.90
C LEU A 40 3.39 6.68 -10.77
N TYR A 41 4.09 6.69 -9.63
CA TYR A 41 5.27 7.51 -9.43
C TYR A 41 6.36 7.18 -10.45
N ASP A 42 6.69 5.89 -10.60
CA ASP A 42 7.74 5.44 -11.51
C ASP A 42 7.38 5.75 -12.97
N TYR A 43 6.10 5.65 -13.33
CA TYR A 43 5.61 6.11 -14.62
C TYR A 43 5.86 7.62 -14.82
N GLN A 44 5.54 8.48 -13.83
CA GLN A 44 5.81 9.92 -13.95
C GLN A 44 7.31 10.22 -14.09
N GLN A 45 8.18 9.49 -13.39
CA GLN A 45 9.64 9.65 -13.54
C GLN A 45 10.11 9.32 -14.95
N SER A 46 9.55 8.27 -15.56
CA SER A 46 9.89 7.94 -16.95
C SER A 46 9.43 9.02 -17.93
N CYS A 47 8.25 9.62 -17.72
CA CYS A 47 7.76 10.75 -18.52
C CYS A 47 8.61 12.02 -18.37
N LEU A 48 9.17 12.29 -17.18
CA LEU A 48 10.06 13.43 -16.93
C LEU A 48 11.40 13.34 -17.67
N LEU A 49 11.80 12.14 -18.08
CA LEU A 49 12.99 11.91 -18.91
C LEU A 49 12.68 11.94 -20.41
N ALA A 50 11.40 11.94 -20.78
CA ALA A 50 10.95 11.91 -22.16
C ALA A 50 10.85 13.33 -22.76
N PRO A 51 11.38 13.58 -23.97
CA PRO A 51 11.28 14.88 -24.62
C PRO A 51 9.84 15.20 -25.03
N GLY A 52 9.48 16.48 -24.98
CA GLY A 52 8.18 16.98 -25.46
C GLY A 52 7.02 16.86 -24.47
N THR A 53 7.27 16.48 -23.22
CA THR A 53 6.26 16.45 -22.16
C THR A 53 6.23 17.77 -21.36
N ASP A 54 5.08 18.14 -20.81
CA ASP A 54 5.02 19.24 -19.84
C ASP A 54 5.48 18.72 -18.47
N HIS A 55 6.73 19.02 -18.14
CA HIS A 55 7.35 18.58 -16.89
C HIS A 55 6.55 19.02 -15.65
N ARG A 56 5.82 20.15 -15.70
CA ARG A 56 5.06 20.65 -14.55
C ARG A 56 3.94 19.70 -14.16
N VAL A 57 3.28 19.08 -15.14
CA VAL A 57 2.21 18.10 -14.91
C VAL A 57 2.77 16.88 -14.19
N HIS A 58 3.85 16.31 -14.73
CA HIS A 58 4.45 15.10 -14.18
C HIS A 58 5.09 15.33 -12.80
N GLN A 59 5.68 16.50 -12.57
CA GLN A 59 6.18 16.91 -11.25
C GLN A 59 5.04 17.03 -10.23
N ALA A 60 3.93 17.67 -10.59
CA ALA A 60 2.78 17.83 -9.71
C ALA A 60 2.17 16.47 -9.32
N ILE A 61 2.03 15.56 -10.29
CA ILE A 61 1.55 14.20 -10.03
C ILE A 61 2.55 13.45 -9.14
N ALA A 62 3.84 13.43 -9.48
CA ALA A 62 4.86 12.71 -8.71
C ALA A 62 4.91 13.16 -7.24
N ALA A 63 4.87 14.48 -6.99
CA ALA A 63 4.86 15.04 -5.64
C ALA A 63 3.59 14.66 -4.85
N THR A 64 2.43 14.72 -5.50
CA THR A 64 1.16 14.33 -4.88
C THR A 64 1.12 12.84 -4.56
N VAL A 65 1.57 12.01 -5.50
CA VAL A 65 1.64 10.54 -5.34
C VAL A 65 2.55 10.16 -4.20
N GLN A 66 3.69 10.84 -4.02
CA GLN A 66 4.57 10.59 -2.88
C GLN A 66 3.85 10.88 -1.54
N THR A 67 3.12 12.00 -1.46
CA THR A 67 2.33 12.34 -0.26
C THR A 67 1.24 11.30 0.01
N ALA A 68 0.50 10.92 -1.03
CA ALA A 68 -0.55 9.91 -0.91
C ALA A 68 0.01 8.54 -0.51
N HIS A 69 1.19 8.18 -1.01
CA HIS A 69 1.86 6.92 -0.66
C HIS A 69 2.20 6.88 0.84
N ALA A 70 2.77 7.95 1.39
CA ALA A 70 3.07 8.02 2.83
C ALA A 70 1.81 7.87 3.69
N LEU A 71 0.71 8.55 3.31
CA LEU A 71 -0.58 8.43 3.99
C LEU A 71 -1.15 7.00 3.93
N MET A 72 -0.97 6.31 2.80
CA MET A 72 -1.42 4.92 2.67
C MET A 72 -0.55 3.95 3.46
N GLU A 73 0.76 4.20 3.61
CA GLU A 73 1.59 3.42 4.53
C GLU A 73 1.19 3.65 6.00
N ASP A 74 0.84 4.88 6.39
CA ASP A 74 0.28 5.15 7.72
C ASP A 74 -1.07 4.45 7.93
N CYS A 75 -1.91 4.39 6.89
CA CYS A 75 -3.16 3.65 6.93
C CYS A 75 -2.93 2.15 7.11
N MET A 76 -1.96 1.57 6.39
CA MET A 76 -1.57 0.16 6.55
C MET A 76 -1.16 -0.14 7.99
N GLU A 77 -0.31 0.70 8.58
CA GLU A 77 0.12 0.55 9.97
C GLU A 77 -1.07 0.53 10.95
N GLN A 78 -2.05 1.41 10.75
CA GLN A 78 -3.25 1.46 11.58
C GLN A 78 -4.11 0.22 11.40
N VAL A 79 -4.38 -0.20 10.17
CA VAL A 79 -5.21 -1.37 9.86
C VAL A 79 -4.60 -2.63 10.48
N LEU A 80 -3.29 -2.86 10.29
CA LEU A 80 -2.59 -3.97 10.89
C LEU A 80 -2.62 -3.92 12.43
N ALA A 81 -2.72 -2.73 13.05
CA ALA A 81 -2.83 -2.58 14.51
C ALA A 81 -4.21 -2.98 15.01
N ILE A 82 -5.24 -2.46 14.35
CA ILE A 82 -6.65 -2.70 14.68
C ILE A 82 -6.96 -4.20 14.58
N GLU A 83 -6.52 -4.82 13.49
CA GLU A 83 -6.74 -6.25 13.25
C GLU A 83 -5.76 -7.15 14.01
N GLN A 84 -4.75 -6.57 14.66
CA GLN A 84 -3.75 -7.24 15.50
C GLN A 84 -2.86 -8.23 14.73
N TRP A 85 -2.41 -7.86 13.52
CA TRP A 85 -1.49 -8.65 12.71
C TRP A 85 -0.11 -8.78 13.37
N ASP A 86 0.60 -9.86 13.07
CA ASP A 86 2.02 -9.99 13.46
C ASP A 86 2.84 -8.96 12.69
N ARG A 87 3.55 -8.07 13.38
CA ARG A 87 4.30 -6.97 12.75
C ARG A 87 5.66 -7.39 12.20
N THR A 88 6.12 -8.58 12.55
CA THR A 88 7.37 -9.15 12.06
C THR A 88 7.12 -9.96 10.80
N THR A 89 6.11 -10.83 10.81
CA THR A 89 5.81 -11.72 9.67
C THR A 89 4.77 -11.15 8.72
N LEU A 90 3.99 -10.15 9.16
CA LEU A 90 2.81 -9.65 8.45
C LEU A 90 1.78 -10.75 8.18
N ASP A 91 1.67 -11.70 9.10
CA ASP A 91 0.63 -12.72 9.06
C ASP A 91 -0.65 -12.24 9.74
N MET A 92 -1.77 -12.60 9.12
CA MET A 92 -3.08 -12.33 9.67
C MET A 92 -3.38 -13.27 10.86
N PRO A 93 -4.03 -12.79 11.93
CA PRO A 93 -4.40 -13.65 13.04
C PRO A 93 -5.46 -14.67 12.61
N ALA A 94 -5.25 -15.94 12.96
CA ALA A 94 -6.15 -17.03 12.57
C ALA A 94 -7.60 -16.87 13.07
N ASP A 95 -7.81 -16.09 14.13
CA ASP A 95 -9.12 -15.83 14.74
C ASP A 95 -9.81 -14.57 14.18
N LEU A 96 -9.15 -13.79 13.31
CA LEU A 96 -9.63 -12.47 12.88
C LEU A 96 -11.04 -12.53 12.27
N ARG A 97 -11.31 -13.55 11.45
CA ARG A 97 -12.65 -13.77 10.86
C ARG A 97 -13.72 -13.98 11.92
N GLN A 98 -13.40 -14.72 12.99
CA GLN A 98 -14.34 -14.96 14.09
C GLN A 98 -14.60 -13.67 14.88
N ARG A 99 -13.58 -12.83 15.05
CA ARG A 99 -13.72 -11.50 15.69
C ARG A 99 -14.65 -10.60 14.87
N GLN A 100 -14.43 -10.50 13.56
CA GLN A 100 -15.27 -9.68 12.66
C GLN A 100 -16.74 -10.12 12.64
N MET A 101 -17.02 -11.43 12.72
CA MET A 101 -18.40 -11.93 12.76
C MET A 101 -19.13 -11.69 14.09
N ARG A 102 -18.40 -11.47 15.20
CA ARG A 102 -18.98 -11.23 16.54
C ARG A 102 -19.28 -9.76 16.81
N GLU A 103 -18.74 -8.86 16.00
CA GLU A 103 -18.88 -7.41 16.14
C GLU A 103 -20.04 -6.82 15.30
N ILE A 104 -20.86 -7.69 14.67
CA ILE A 104 -22.11 -7.37 13.94
C ILE A 104 -23.30 -7.73 14.82
#